data_AF-A0A1Y1MU43-F1
#
_entry.id   AF-A0A1Y1MU43-F1
#
_cell.length_a   1.000
_cell.length_b   1.000
_cell.length_c   1.000
_cell.angle_alpha   90.00
_cell.angle_beta   90.00
_cell.angle_gamma   90.00
#
_symmetry.space_group_name_H-M   'P 1'
#
loop_
_entity.id
_entity.type
_entity.pdbx_description
1 polymer ?
#
loop_
_entity_poly.entity_id
_entity_poly.type
_entity_poly.pdbx_seq_one_letter_code
_entity_poly.pdbx_strand_id
1 'polypeptide(L)'
;NTLQKQVKVKKQEFLNLVDGQTVIVAEVDTALEFQTSGGAYLPGLDDNFLSDRVAYLPIIHIVTLDEEGKILQIRQQWDQGSLLKQMEIIGKTGRNWPIRDSREQLTLIQSCLKSTGAAP
;
A
#
# COMPACT_ATOMS: atom_id res chain seq x y z
N ASN A 1 -17.25 -14.39 15.02
CA ASN A 1 -16.80 -13.54 13.88
C ASN A 1 -15.48 -12.87 14.22
N THR A 2 -14.41 -13.64 14.20
CA THR A 2 -13.06 -13.12 14.38
C THR A 2 -12.52 -12.90 12.97
N LEU A 3 -12.57 -11.66 12.47
CA LEU A 3 -11.92 -11.31 11.21
C LEU A 3 -10.43 -11.56 11.41
N GLN A 4 -9.92 -12.67 10.89
CA GLN A 4 -8.51 -13.00 10.95
C GLN A 4 -7.76 -11.93 10.16
N LYS A 5 -6.82 -11.23 10.79
CA LYS A 5 -6.04 -10.19 10.12
C LYS A 5 -5.16 -10.86 9.07
N GLN A 6 -5.41 -10.55 7.80
CA GLN A 6 -4.66 -11.11 6.67
C GLN A 6 -3.18 -10.70 6.72
N VAL A 7 -2.92 -9.47 7.15
CA VAL A 7 -1.59 -8.87 7.25
C VAL A 7 -1.43 -8.23 8.63
N LYS A 8 -0.30 -8.49 9.29
CA LYS A 8 0.09 -7.90 10.56
C LYS A 8 1.24 -6.93 10.35
N VAL A 9 1.07 -5.70 10.81
CA VAL A 9 2.13 -4.70 10.84
C VAL A 9 3.10 -5.02 11.98
N LYS A 10 4.39 -5.18 11.66
CA LYS A 10 5.47 -5.49 12.61
C LYS A 10 6.31 -4.25 12.92
N LYS A 11 6.42 -3.32 11.97
CA LYS A 11 7.18 -2.07 12.07
C LYS A 11 6.50 -0.98 11.24
N GLN A 12 6.47 0.24 11.78
CA GLN A 12 6.22 1.48 11.04
C GLN A 12 7.11 2.56 11.64
N GLU A 13 8.08 3.04 10.87
CA GLU A 13 9.02 4.08 11.30
C GLU A 13 9.04 5.20 10.25
N PHE A 14 8.84 6.44 10.69
CA PHE A 14 8.93 7.59 9.79
C PHE A 14 10.37 7.80 9.35
N LEU A 15 10.60 7.74 8.04
CA LEU A 15 11.86 8.09 7.42
C LEU A 15 11.93 9.58 7.12
N ASN A 16 10.80 10.15 6.69
CA ASN A 16 10.68 11.54 6.28
C ASN A 16 9.23 12.02 6.40
N LEU A 17 9.06 13.33 6.55
CA LEU A 17 7.78 14.01 6.62
C LEU A 17 7.88 15.34 5.88
N VAL A 18 7.00 15.56 4.91
CA VAL A 18 6.80 16.84 4.24
C VAL A 18 5.41 17.34 4.62
N ASP A 19 5.36 18.48 5.29
CA ASP A 19 4.12 19.13 5.70
C ASP A 19 3.83 20.32 4.78
N GLY A 20 2.75 20.22 4.01
CA GLY A 20 2.23 21.25 3.11
C GLY A 20 0.98 21.94 3.63
N GLN A 21 0.71 21.92 4.94
CA GLN A 21 -0.47 22.46 5.64
C GLN A 21 -1.77 21.69 5.37
N THR A 22 -2.18 21.57 4.11
CA THR A 22 -3.40 20.84 3.69
C THR A 22 -3.11 19.42 3.20
N VAL A 23 -1.83 19.12 2.97
CA VAL A 23 -1.36 17.79 2.57
C VAL A 23 -0.11 17.46 3.35
N ILE A 24 -0.10 16.26 3.94
CA ILE A 24 1.08 15.67 4.58
C ILE A 24 1.55 14.50 3.71
N VAL A 25 2.84 14.48 3.39
CA VAL A 25 3.49 13.33 2.75
C VAL A 25 4.47 12.71 3.74
N ALA A 26 4.26 11.44 4.08
CA ALA A 26 5.13 10.70 4.98
C ALA A 26 5.72 9.49 4.28
N GLU A 27 7.04 9.37 4.33
CA GLU A 27 7.76 8.17 3.87
C GLU A 27 7.99 7.29 5.10
N VAL A 28 7.48 6.06 5.06
CA VAL A 28 7.45 5.17 6.23
C VAL A 28 8.10 3.83 5.91
N ASP A 29 9.14 3.46 6.66
CA ASP A 29 9.69 2.10 6.66
C ASP A 29 8.70 1.15 7.35
N THR A 30 8.13 0.24 6.57
CA THR A 30 7.07 -0.66 7.01
C THR A 30 7.51 -2.12 6.89
N ALA A 31 7.29 -2.89 7.96
CA ALA A 31 7.41 -4.35 7.93
C ALA A 31 6.02 -4.98 8.04
N LEU A 32 5.66 -5.83 7.07
CA LEU A 32 4.37 -6.50 6.97
C LEU A 32 4.56 -8.02 7.04
N GLU A 33 3.94 -8.66 8.03
CA GLU A 33 3.84 -10.12 8.16
C GLU A 33 2.54 -10.60 7.53
N PHE A 34 2.63 -11.42 6.47
CA PHE A 34 1.47 -12.00 5.81
C PHE A 34 1.07 -13.28 6.54
N GLN A 35 -0.16 -13.31 7.08
CA GLN A 35 -0.62 -14.40 7.96
C GLN A 35 -1.48 -15.39 7.19
N THR A 36 -2.51 -14.89 6.50
CA THR A 36 -3.58 -15.70 5.88
C THR A 36 -4.04 -15.15 4.53
N SER A 37 -3.17 -14.45 3.78
CA SER A 37 -3.30 -14.05 2.36
C SER A 37 -2.48 -12.78 2.09
N GLY A 38 -2.43 -12.35 0.82
CA GLY A 38 -1.78 -11.11 0.41
C GLY A 38 -2.49 -9.81 0.80
N GLY A 39 -3.75 -9.89 1.26
CA GLY A 39 -4.57 -8.74 1.63
C GLY A 39 -4.59 -7.63 0.57
N ALA A 40 -4.60 -6.37 1.01
CA ALA A 40 -4.61 -5.20 0.12
C ALA A 40 -3.28 -4.98 -0.62
N TYR A 41 -2.17 -5.54 -0.13
CA TYR A 41 -0.83 -5.33 -0.69
C TYR A 41 -0.51 -6.31 -1.82
N LEU A 42 -1.16 -7.47 -1.82
CA LEU A 42 -0.97 -8.57 -2.75
C LEU A 42 -2.32 -9.24 -3.09
N PRO A 43 -3.28 -8.48 -3.67
CA PRO A 43 -4.64 -8.98 -3.88
C PRO A 43 -4.68 -10.15 -4.88
N GLY A 44 -5.43 -11.20 -4.53
CA GLY A 44 -5.60 -12.39 -5.37
C GLY A 44 -4.50 -13.44 -5.26
N LEU A 45 -3.61 -13.33 -4.27
CA LEU A 45 -2.61 -14.35 -3.94
C LEU A 45 -3.06 -15.20 -2.74
N ASP A 46 -3.04 -16.51 -2.93
CA ASP A 46 -3.48 -17.51 -1.96
C ASP A 46 -2.48 -17.71 -0.80
N ASP A 47 -3.00 -18.15 0.34
CA ASP A 47 -2.29 -18.33 1.61
C ASP A 47 -1.03 -19.19 1.50
N ASN A 48 -1.07 -20.23 0.67
CA ASN A 48 0.01 -21.20 0.51
C ASN A 48 1.34 -20.59 0.07
N PHE A 49 1.34 -19.36 -0.44
CA PHE A 49 2.55 -18.67 -0.91
C PHE A 49 3.13 -17.67 0.10
N LEU A 50 2.35 -17.25 1.11
CA LEU A 50 2.65 -16.02 1.86
C LEU A 50 2.72 -16.21 3.38
N SER A 51 2.23 -17.32 3.93
CA SER A 51 2.23 -17.53 5.39
C SER A 51 3.63 -17.40 6.01
N ASP A 52 3.68 -16.68 7.13
CA ASP A 52 4.87 -16.43 7.98
C ASP A 52 6.02 -15.69 7.27
N ARG A 53 5.75 -15.05 6.13
CA ARG A 53 6.73 -14.20 5.43
C ARG A 53 6.58 -12.75 5.86
N VAL A 54 7.71 -12.08 6.03
CA VAL A 54 7.79 -10.65 6.35
C VAL A 54 8.39 -9.89 5.18
N ALA A 55 7.66 -8.90 4.66
CA ALA A 55 8.18 -7.96 3.66
C ALA A 55 8.53 -6.63 4.31
N TYR A 56 9.59 -6.00 3.81
CA TYR A 56 10.06 -4.68 4.22
C TYR A 56 9.96 -3.72 3.05
N LEU A 57 9.18 -2.65 3.18
CA LEU A 57 8.92 -1.74 2.09
C LEU A 57 8.75 -0.30 2.58
N PRO A 58 9.30 0.69 1.86
CA PRO A 58 8.90 2.06 2.05
C PRO A 58 7.48 2.24 1.54
N ILE A 59 6.60 2.81 2.37
CA ILE A 59 5.24 3.22 1.97
C ILE A 59 5.16 4.74 2.06
N ILE A 60 4.84 5.36 0.94
CA ILE A 60 4.53 6.79 0.88
C ILE A 60 3.06 6.96 1.23
N HIS A 61 2.79 7.66 2.32
CA HIS A 61 1.46 8.06 2.74
C HIS A 61 1.23 9.50 2.28
N ILE A 62 0.17 9.74 1.52
CA ILE A 62 -0.28 11.07 1.11
C ILE A 62 -1.60 11.31 1.82
N VAL A 63 -1.60 12.19 2.81
CA VAL A 63 -2.74 12.49 3.68
C VAL A 63 -3.25 13.88 3.32
N THR A 64 -4.51 13.96 2.87
CA THR A 64 -5.18 15.24 2.63
C THR A 64 -6.01 15.62 3.85
N LEU A 65 -5.89 16.87 4.29
CA LEU A 65 -6.58 17.44 5.43
C LEU A 65 -7.64 18.44 4.99
N ASP A 66 -8.69 18.61 5.79
CA ASP A 66 -9.61 19.75 5.67
C ASP A 66 -9.05 21.01 6.35
N GLU A 67 -9.80 22.11 6.27
CA GLU A 67 -9.44 23.40 6.89
C GLU A 67 -9.32 23.33 8.43
N GLU A 68 -9.93 22.31 9.05
CA GLU A 68 -9.88 22.07 10.50
C GLU A 68 -8.74 21.09 10.87
N GLY A 69 -7.94 20.65 9.90
CA GLY A 69 -6.84 19.71 10.08
C GLY A 69 -7.27 18.25 10.23
N LYS A 70 -8.51 17.89 9.88
CA LYS A 70 -9.00 16.51 9.92
C LYS A 70 -8.67 15.78 8.63
N ILE A 71 -8.44 14.47 8.74
CA ILE A 71 -8.14 13.62 7.58
C ILE A 71 -9.38 13.48 6.70
N LEU A 72 -9.29 14.02 5.48
CA LEU A 72 -10.25 13.75 4.41
C LEU A 72 -9.93 12.46 3.68
N GLN A 73 -8.65 12.18 3.49
CA GLN A 73 -8.21 11.14 2.57
C GLN A 73 -6.80 10.67 2.86
N ILE A 74 -6.55 9.37 2.67
CA ILE A 74 -5.22 8.78 2.72
C ILE A 74 -5.00 7.98 1.43
N ARG A 75 -3.91 8.26 0.71
CA ARG A 75 -3.38 7.37 -0.33
C ARG A 75 -2.09 6.76 0.15
N GLN A 76 -1.90 5.50 -0.17
CA GLN A 76 -0.64 4.81 0.02
C GLN A 76 -0.08 4.40 -1.33
N GLN A 77 1.23 4.55 -1.50
CA GLN A 77 1.97 4.10 -2.66
C GLN A 77 3.19 3.32 -2.18
N TRP A 78 3.50 2.23 -2.88
CA TRP A 78 4.69 1.43 -2.64
C TRP A 78 5.14 0.80 -3.97
N ASP A 79 6.38 0.33 -4.00
CA ASP A 79 6.89 -0.43 -5.14
C ASP A 79 6.38 -1.87 -5.09
N GLN A 80 5.36 -2.15 -5.90
CA GLN A 80 4.78 -3.49 -6.04
C GLN A 80 5.80 -4.51 -6.56
N GLY A 81 6.73 -4.12 -7.44
CA GLY A 81 7.73 -5.04 -7.99
C GLY A 81 8.71 -5.51 -6.92
N SER A 82 9.19 -4.58 -6.09
CA SER A 82 10.04 -4.91 -4.94
C SER A 82 9.34 -5.82 -3.92
N LEU A 83 8.06 -5.57 -3.64
CA LEU A 83 7.26 -6.43 -2.77
C LEU A 83 7.12 -7.85 -3.35
N LEU A 84 6.75 -7.97 -4.62
CA LEU A 84 6.61 -9.26 -5.31
C LEU A 84 7.92 -10.05 -5.34
N LYS A 85 9.06 -9.37 -5.49
CA LYS A 85 10.39 -9.98 -5.45
C LYS A 85 10.74 -10.51 -4.06
N GLN A 86 10.52 -9.72 -3.01
CA GLN A 86 10.79 -10.14 -1.62
C GLN A 86 9.96 -11.36 -1.20
N MET A 87 8.72 -11.43 -1.69
CA MET A 87 7.83 -12.54 -1.41
C MET A 87 8.06 -13.76 -2.33
N GLU A 88 9.09 -13.73 -3.18
CA GLU A 88 9.47 -14.79 -4.13
C GLU A 88 8.33 -15.22 -5.07
N ILE A 89 7.37 -14.32 -5.32
CA ILE A 89 6.25 -14.56 -6.24
C ILE A 89 6.73 -14.50 -7.70
N ILE A 90 7.81 -13.75 -7.93
CA ILE A 90 8.44 -13.61 -9.24
C ILE A 90 9.23 -14.90 -9.57
N GLY A 91 8.62 -15.76 -10.39
CA GLY A 91 9.31 -16.91 -10.98
C GLY A 91 10.36 -16.51 -12.03
N LYS A 92 11.31 -17.42 -12.30
CA LYS A 92 12.46 -17.21 -13.21
C LYS A 92 12.12 -16.72 -14.62
N THR A 93 10.90 -16.98 -15.11
CA THR A 93 10.49 -16.75 -16.51
C THR A 93 9.56 -15.55 -16.71
N GLY A 94 9.16 -14.83 -15.65
CA GLY A 94 8.43 -13.56 -15.78
C GLY A 94 6.97 -13.61 -16.27
N ARG A 95 6.53 -14.72 -16.88
CA ARG A 95 5.28 -14.77 -17.68
C ARG A 95 3.96 -14.61 -16.92
N ASN A 96 3.95 -14.73 -15.59
CA ASN A 96 2.73 -14.71 -14.76
C ASN A 96 2.85 -13.75 -13.58
N TRP A 97 3.50 -12.60 -13.75
CA TRP A 97 3.56 -11.61 -12.68
C TRP A 97 2.13 -11.12 -12.37
N PRO A 98 1.69 -11.08 -11.10
CA PRO A 98 0.38 -10.55 -10.73
C PRO A 98 0.37 -9.00 -10.77
N ILE A 99 1.05 -8.41 -11.75
CA ILE A 99 1.04 -6.97 -12.00
C ILE A 99 -0.07 -6.69 -13.01
N ARG A 100 -1.00 -5.81 -12.63
CA ARG A 100 -2.11 -5.38 -13.47
C ARG A 100 -1.78 -4.07 -14.18
N ASP A 101 -2.58 -3.77 -15.19
CA ASP A 101 -2.54 -2.50 -15.91
C ASP A 101 -2.87 -1.32 -14.96
N SER A 102 -2.10 -0.23 -15.05
CA SER A 102 -2.22 0.90 -14.14
C SER A 102 -3.47 1.77 -14.36
N ARG A 103 -4.27 1.56 -15.41
CA ARG A 103 -5.50 2.34 -15.68
C ARG A 103 -6.52 2.24 -14.56
N GLU A 104 -6.66 1.07 -13.93
CA GLU A 104 -7.52 0.92 -12.74
C GLU A 104 -7.01 1.77 -11.57
N GLN A 105 -5.69 1.79 -11.35
CA GLN A 105 -5.05 2.62 -10.34
C GLN A 105 -5.24 4.11 -10.63
N LEU A 106 -5.10 4.54 -11.88
CA LEU A 106 -5.39 5.91 -12.30
C LEU A 106 -6.84 6.31 -12.01
N THR A 107 -7.78 5.41 -12.30
CA THR A 107 -9.21 5.63 -12.03
C THR A 107 -9.48 5.79 -10.53
N LEU A 108 -8.87 4.94 -9.69
CA LEU A 108 -8.98 5.04 -8.23
C LEU A 108 -8.37 6.34 -7.70
N ILE A 109 -7.19 6.72 -8.20
CA ILE A 109 -6.53 7.98 -7.82
C ILE A 109 -7.42 9.18 -8.17
N GLN A 110 -8.00 9.21 -9.37
CA GLN A 110 -8.93 10.26 -9.78
C GLN A 110 -10.18 10.30 -8.89
N SER A 111 -10.73 9.15 -8.53
CA SER A 111 -11.88 9.09 -7.62
C SER A 111 -11.55 9.65 -6.24
N CYS A 112 -10.37 9.32 -5.69
CA CYS A 112 -9.89 9.84 -4.42
C CYS A 112 -9.67 11.37 -4.47
N LEU A 113 -9.11 11.89 -5.57
CA LEU A 113 -8.90 13.33 -5.72
C LEU A 113 -10.22 14.09 -5.79
N LYS A 114 -11.20 13.56 -6.55
CA LYS A 114 -12.54 14.15 -6.65
C LYS A 114 -13.23 14.26 -5.29
N SER A 115 -13.10 13.25 -4.42
CA SER A 115 -13.73 13.30 -3.09
C SER A 115 -13.13 14.37 -2.16
N THR A 116 -11.94 14.88 -2.46
CA THR A 116 -11.27 15.94 -1.69
C THR A 116 -11.40 17.33 -2.29
N GLY A 117 -12.07 17.48 -3.45
CA GLY A 117 -12.09 18.74 -4.19
C GLY A 117 -10.76 19.15 -4.82
N ALA A 118 -9.73 18.28 -4.75
CA ALA A 118 -8.38 18.53 -5.27
C ALA A 118 -8.18 18.05 -6.72
N ALA A 119 -9.24 17.61 -7.40
CA ALA A 119 -9.18 17.31 -8.82
C ALA A 119 -9.15 18.62 -9.63
N PRO A 120 -8.27 18.76 -10.65
CA PRO A 120 -8.29 19.88 -11.57
C PRO A 120 -9.56 19.91 -12.43
#